data_AF-K8EHI5-F1
#
_entry.id   AF-K8EHI5-F1
#
_cell.length_a   1.000
_cell.length_b   1.000
_cell.length_c   1.000
_cell.angle_alpha   90.00
_cell.angle_beta   90.00
_cell.angle_gamma   90.00
#
_symmetry.space_group_name_H-M   'P 1'
#
loop_
_entity.id
_entity.type
_entity.pdbx_description
1 polymer ?
#
loop_
_entity_poly.entity_id
_entity_poly.type
_entity_poly.pdbx_seq_one_letter_code
_entity_poly.pdbx_strand_id
1 'polypeptide(L)'
;MSNSDGDEIFEVEEIEESSYAEVDKKDLKGVQKYKIKAEEFLLDKHIIVIVCLVAIAVVEFLLINNKSKLLRMIFLNKDNEFQWLAGTAIAAIFTFLFTTVITVRKNKADLVAKSRIEWIQEVKKIMSVFLKDVHYYPFAYNDYKNSELEIEKCYLKLYEFNIKLENHESKFCKPKSKKERIKIKTEIKKLEIRIKELDTNFKKSKIKVNELARKIEENQYLLLLHLSDNPDNKQINDCIVKCTAWVNSMPEIWGYYNTIPVTNLLKVSRDYFKKEWNKSKKGK
;
A
#
# COMPACT_ATOMS: atom_id res chain seq x y z
N MET A 1 52.48 -15.83 27.74
CA MET A 1 52.06 -17.24 27.89
C MET A 1 50.57 -17.24 28.17
N SER A 2 49.85 -18.03 27.35
CA SER A 2 48.49 -18.58 27.50
C SER A 2 47.27 -17.66 27.62
N ASN A 3 46.59 -17.59 26.46
CA ASN A 3 45.18 -17.40 26.12
C ASN A 3 44.12 -17.94 27.11
N SER A 4 42.94 -17.29 27.09
CA SER A 4 41.63 -17.90 26.79
C SER A 4 40.60 -16.73 26.76
N ASP A 5 40.28 -16.15 25.61
CA ASP A 5 39.30 -16.61 24.61
C ASP A 5 38.01 -17.14 25.23
N GLY A 6 36.98 -16.31 25.15
CA GLY A 6 35.60 -16.58 25.54
C GLY A 6 34.67 -15.73 24.66
N ASP A 7 34.77 -15.93 23.35
CA ASP A 7 33.83 -15.40 22.38
C ASP A 7 32.49 -16.15 22.57
N GLU A 8 31.52 -15.48 23.20
CA GLU A 8 30.12 -15.89 23.13
C GLU A 8 29.59 -15.58 21.72
N ILE A 9 29.63 -16.61 20.88
CA ILE A 9 28.93 -16.66 19.60
C ILE A 9 27.43 -16.59 19.90
N PHE A 10 26.83 -15.41 19.71
CA PHE A 10 25.38 -15.30 19.59
C PHE A 10 24.97 -16.00 18.29
N GLU A 11 24.30 -17.16 18.42
CA GLU A 11 23.53 -17.76 17.35
C GLU A 11 22.50 -16.74 16.87
N VAL A 12 22.78 -16.15 15.71
CA VAL A 12 21.78 -15.45 14.92
C VAL A 12 20.86 -16.52 14.37
N GLU A 13 19.69 -16.70 15.00
CA GLU A 13 18.58 -17.44 14.40
C GLU A 13 18.36 -16.88 12.99
N GLU A 14 18.63 -17.70 11.98
CA GLU A 14 18.20 -17.51 10.60
C GLU A 14 16.69 -17.31 10.59
N ILE A 15 16.26 -16.05 10.57
CA ILE A 15 14.88 -15.69 10.29
C ILE A 15 14.68 -16.01 8.81
N GLU A 16 13.99 -17.13 8.58
CA GLU A 16 13.58 -17.67 7.29
C GLU A 16 13.24 -16.59 6.26
N GLU A 17 14.04 -16.50 5.18
CA GLU A 17 13.76 -15.78 3.92
C GLU A 17 12.50 -16.31 3.17
N SER A 18 11.72 -17.19 3.80
CA SER A 18 10.63 -17.96 3.22
C SER A 18 9.31 -17.17 3.08
N SER A 19 9.09 -16.12 3.88
CA SER A 19 7.76 -15.46 3.92
C SER A 19 7.53 -14.36 2.86
N TYR A 20 8.55 -13.98 2.09
CA TYR A 20 8.41 -12.96 1.03
C TYR A 20 7.93 -13.54 -0.30
N ALA A 21 7.95 -14.87 -0.47
CA ALA A 21 7.57 -15.54 -1.72
C ALA A 21 6.05 -15.65 -1.92
N GLU A 22 5.26 -15.32 -0.91
CA GLU A 22 3.80 -15.44 -0.90
C GLU A 22 3.07 -14.08 -0.94
N VAL A 23 3.75 -13.03 -1.42
CA VAL A 23 3.02 -11.86 -1.95
C VAL A 23 2.13 -12.38 -3.09
N ASP A 24 0.83 -12.32 -2.82
CA ASP A 24 -0.22 -13.01 -3.54
C ASP A 24 -0.05 -12.84 -5.06
N LYS A 25 0.21 -13.95 -5.78
CA LYS A 25 0.32 -13.98 -7.26
C LYS A 25 -0.89 -13.35 -7.94
N LYS A 26 -1.99 -13.17 -7.19
CA LYS A 26 -3.21 -12.48 -7.57
C LYS A 26 -3.02 -10.97 -7.80
N ASP A 27 -2.20 -10.31 -6.98
CA ASP A 27 -2.01 -8.85 -7.03
C ASP A 27 -1.05 -8.44 -8.16
N LEU A 28 0.00 -9.25 -8.38
CA LEU A 28 0.91 -9.14 -9.54
C LEU A 28 0.19 -9.38 -10.89
N LYS A 29 -0.78 -10.30 -10.91
CA LYS A 29 -1.64 -10.54 -12.09
C LYS A 29 -2.54 -9.35 -12.41
N GLY A 30 -2.94 -8.57 -11.40
CA GLY A 30 -3.69 -7.33 -11.59
C GLY A 30 -2.91 -6.36 -12.47
N VAL A 31 -1.70 -6.01 -12.05
CA VAL A 31 -0.83 -5.03 -12.74
C VAL A 31 -0.54 -5.42 -14.20
N GLN A 32 -0.20 -6.68 -14.48
CA GLN A 32 0.09 -7.14 -15.84
C GLN A 32 -1.16 -7.20 -16.74
N LYS A 33 -2.34 -7.50 -16.18
CA LYS A 33 -3.61 -7.55 -16.91
C LYS A 33 -4.00 -6.18 -17.49
N TYR A 34 -3.61 -5.08 -16.85
CA TYR A 34 -3.90 -3.73 -17.35
C TYR A 34 -3.04 -3.35 -18.55
N LYS A 35 -1.79 -3.83 -18.62
CA LYS A 35 -0.84 -3.51 -19.70
C LYS A 35 -1.21 -4.20 -21.02
N ILE A 36 -1.55 -5.49 -20.96
CA ILE A 36 -1.91 -6.31 -22.13
C ILE A 36 -3.21 -5.81 -22.80
N LYS A 37 -4.21 -5.41 -22.00
CA LYS A 37 -5.48 -4.86 -22.52
C LYS A 37 -5.34 -3.53 -23.27
N ALA A 38 -4.28 -2.76 -22.98
CA ALA A 38 -4.03 -1.50 -23.64
C ALA A 38 -3.32 -1.69 -25.00
N GLU A 39 -2.47 -2.71 -25.13
CA GLU A 39 -1.66 -2.97 -26.33
C GLU A 39 -2.44 -3.68 -27.44
N GLU A 40 -3.25 -4.71 -27.13
CA GLU A 40 -4.11 -5.39 -28.12
C GLU A 40 -5.11 -4.42 -28.79
N PHE A 41 -5.50 -3.35 -28.09
CA PHE A 41 -6.51 -2.40 -28.55
C PHE A 41 -5.94 -1.22 -29.37
N LEU A 42 -4.61 -1.10 -29.48
CA LEU A 42 -3.96 -0.10 -30.33
C LEU A 42 -3.92 -0.52 -31.81
N LEU A 43 -3.94 -1.83 -32.09
CA LEU A 43 -3.90 -2.38 -33.45
C LEU A 43 -5.16 -2.00 -34.27
N ASP A 44 -6.33 -1.93 -33.62
CA ASP A 44 -7.61 -1.55 -34.25
C ASP A 44 -7.67 -0.09 -34.74
N LYS A 45 -6.83 0.81 -34.18
CA LYS A 45 -6.83 2.24 -34.54
C LYS A 45 -6.38 2.49 -35.98
N HIS A 46 -5.41 1.72 -36.46
CA HIS A 46 -4.82 1.95 -37.77
C HIS A 46 -5.70 1.37 -38.87
N ILE A 47 -6.35 0.25 -38.62
CA ILE A 47 -7.18 -0.45 -39.60
C ILE A 47 -8.37 0.41 -40.04
N ILE A 48 -9.12 1.01 -39.09
CA ILE A 48 -10.32 1.80 -39.44
C ILE A 48 -9.96 3.09 -40.19
N VAL A 49 -8.89 3.77 -39.79
CA VAL A 49 -8.42 5.00 -40.45
C VAL A 49 -7.90 4.70 -41.86
N ILE A 50 -7.14 3.60 -42.02
CA ILE A 50 -6.66 3.15 -43.33
C ILE A 50 -7.84 2.80 -44.25
N VAL A 51 -8.85 2.09 -43.76
CA VAL A 51 -10.05 1.76 -44.55
C VAL A 51 -10.80 3.03 -44.98
N CYS A 52 -10.95 4.03 -44.10
CA CYS A 52 -11.60 5.29 -44.44
C CYS A 52 -10.80 6.11 -45.47
N LEU A 53 -9.47 6.18 -45.31
CA LEU A 53 -8.59 6.87 -46.26
C LEU A 53 -8.58 6.19 -47.63
N VAL A 54 -8.58 4.87 -47.67
CA VAL A 54 -8.70 4.10 -48.92
C VAL A 54 -10.05 4.36 -49.59
N ALA A 55 -11.16 4.38 -48.83
CA ALA A 55 -12.48 4.68 -49.37
C ALA A 55 -12.57 6.11 -49.95
N ILE A 56 -12.02 7.10 -49.25
CA ILE A 56 -11.97 8.49 -49.73
C ILE A 56 -11.10 8.59 -50.99
N ALA A 57 -9.91 7.98 -50.99
CA ALA A 57 -9.02 7.99 -52.15
C ALA A 57 -9.65 7.31 -53.37
N VAL A 58 -10.43 6.24 -53.19
CA VAL A 58 -11.19 5.58 -54.26
C VAL A 58 -12.27 6.50 -54.80
N VAL A 59 -13.00 7.21 -53.94
CA VAL A 59 -14.02 8.18 -54.36
C VAL A 59 -13.41 9.37 -55.11
N GLU A 60 -12.30 9.92 -54.61
CA GLU A 60 -11.56 11.01 -55.27
C GLU A 60 -10.98 10.58 -56.61
N PHE A 61 -10.39 9.38 -56.69
CA PHE A 61 -9.90 8.79 -57.94
C PHE A 61 -11.02 8.62 -58.97
N LEU A 62 -12.22 8.18 -58.54
CA LEU A 62 -13.39 8.06 -59.40
C LEU A 62 -13.94 9.41 -59.87
N LEU A 63 -13.83 10.47 -59.06
CA LEU A 63 -14.28 11.84 -59.36
C LEU A 63 -13.32 12.58 -60.31
N ILE A 64 -12.00 12.47 -60.09
CA ILE A 64 -10.98 13.14 -60.92
C ILE A 64 -10.94 12.54 -62.33
N ASN A 65 -11.20 11.22 -62.45
CA ASN A 65 -11.28 10.54 -63.74
C ASN A 65 -12.67 10.76 -64.37
N ASN A 66 -12.96 12.03 -64.67
CA ASN A 66 -14.21 12.72 -65.04
C ASN A 66 -14.93 12.20 -66.33
N LYS A 67 -14.74 10.93 -66.67
CA LYS A 67 -15.45 10.18 -67.73
C LYS A 67 -16.32 9.05 -67.19
N SER A 68 -16.40 8.83 -65.87
CA SER A 68 -17.15 7.69 -65.35
C SER A 68 -18.66 7.92 -65.47
N LYS A 69 -19.27 7.27 -66.46
CA LYS A 69 -20.73 7.12 -66.65
C LYS A 69 -21.44 6.74 -65.34
N LEU A 70 -20.71 6.07 -64.46
CA LEU A 70 -21.09 5.60 -63.13
C LEU A 70 -21.41 6.75 -62.14
N LEU A 71 -20.61 7.81 -62.09
CA LEU A 71 -20.87 8.95 -61.19
C LEU A 71 -22.12 9.73 -61.61
N ARG A 72 -22.29 9.96 -62.92
CA ARG A 72 -23.53 10.56 -63.43
C ARG A 72 -24.73 9.68 -63.12
N MET A 73 -24.61 8.36 -63.24
CA MET A 73 -25.70 7.43 -62.95
C MET A 73 -26.08 7.35 -61.46
N ILE A 74 -25.15 7.65 -60.55
CA ILE A 74 -25.38 7.61 -59.09
C ILE A 74 -25.88 8.96 -58.54
N PHE A 75 -25.39 10.09 -59.06
CA PHE A 75 -25.70 11.42 -58.52
C PHE A 75 -26.67 12.25 -59.37
N LEU A 76 -26.91 11.87 -60.62
CA LEU A 76 -27.79 12.58 -61.54
C LEU A 76 -28.86 11.65 -62.09
N ASN A 77 -30.09 12.14 -62.13
CA ASN A 77 -31.20 11.44 -62.76
C ASN A 77 -31.09 11.53 -64.29
N LYS A 78 -31.96 10.81 -65.02
CA LYS A 78 -31.98 10.83 -66.50
C LYS A 78 -32.12 12.25 -67.09
N ASP A 79 -32.72 13.17 -66.33
CA ASP A 79 -32.93 14.57 -66.69
C ASP A 79 -31.78 15.51 -66.26
N ASN A 80 -30.63 14.96 -65.86
CA ASN A 80 -29.48 15.68 -65.27
C ASN A 80 -29.81 16.43 -63.96
N GLU A 81 -30.92 16.12 -63.29
CA GLU A 81 -31.23 16.65 -61.97
C GLU A 81 -30.50 15.88 -60.87
N PHE A 82 -30.02 16.60 -59.86
CA PHE A 82 -29.26 16.01 -58.75
C PHE A 82 -30.13 15.10 -57.89
N GLN A 83 -29.74 13.83 -57.75
CA GLN A 83 -30.40 12.88 -56.87
C GLN A 83 -29.98 13.12 -55.42
N TRP A 84 -30.78 13.90 -54.70
CA TRP A 84 -30.60 14.17 -53.27
C TRP A 84 -30.45 12.91 -52.41
N LEU A 85 -31.06 11.79 -52.83
CA LEU A 85 -30.96 10.50 -52.15
C LEU A 85 -29.50 10.03 -51.99
N ALA A 86 -28.69 10.13 -53.05
CA ALA A 86 -27.27 9.75 -53.02
C ALA A 86 -26.44 10.68 -52.11
N GLY A 87 -26.72 11.99 -52.17
CA GLY A 87 -26.10 12.97 -51.26
C GLY A 87 -26.43 12.69 -49.79
N THR A 88 -27.68 12.39 -49.47
CA THR A 88 -28.11 12.05 -48.11
C THR A 88 -27.52 10.73 -47.60
N ALA A 89 -27.35 9.73 -48.47
CA ALA A 89 -26.73 8.46 -48.11
C ALA A 89 -25.26 8.65 -47.71
N ILE A 90 -24.51 9.47 -48.46
CA ILE A 90 -23.11 9.80 -48.14
C ILE A 90 -23.02 10.58 -46.84
N ALA A 91 -23.87 11.60 -46.65
CA ALA A 91 -23.92 12.36 -45.40
C ALA A 91 -24.24 11.47 -44.18
N ALA A 92 -25.14 10.50 -44.34
CA ALA A 92 -25.46 9.52 -43.30
C ALA A 92 -24.28 8.61 -42.96
N ILE A 93 -23.53 8.11 -43.96
CA ILE A 93 -22.32 7.30 -43.75
C ILE A 93 -21.26 8.11 -42.99
N PHE A 94 -20.99 9.36 -43.38
CA PHE A 94 -20.05 10.23 -42.67
C PHE A 94 -20.50 10.51 -41.24
N THR A 95 -21.78 10.78 -41.03
CA THR A 95 -22.34 11.00 -39.68
C THR A 95 -22.21 9.75 -38.81
N PHE A 96 -22.47 8.57 -39.37
CA PHE A 96 -22.31 7.30 -38.67
C PHE A 96 -20.84 7.01 -38.32
N LEU A 97 -19.90 7.22 -39.26
CA LEU A 97 -18.47 7.07 -39.02
C LEU A 97 -17.98 8.06 -37.94
N PHE A 98 -18.39 9.31 -38.02
CA PHE A 98 -18.05 10.33 -37.04
C PHE A 98 -18.59 9.98 -35.64
N THR A 99 -19.86 9.57 -35.56
CA THR A 99 -20.49 9.13 -34.31
C THR A 99 -19.80 7.89 -33.73
N THR A 100 -19.39 6.95 -34.58
CA THR A 100 -18.65 5.74 -34.19
C THR A 100 -17.28 6.11 -33.62
N VAL A 101 -16.53 6.98 -34.30
CA VAL A 101 -15.23 7.46 -33.83
C VAL A 101 -15.35 8.19 -32.49
N ILE A 102 -16.35 9.06 -32.32
CA ILE A 102 -16.61 9.76 -31.05
C ILE A 102 -16.96 8.75 -29.95
N THR A 103 -17.85 7.80 -30.23
CA THR A 103 -18.29 6.79 -29.26
C THR A 103 -17.13 5.90 -28.82
N VAL A 104 -16.27 5.48 -29.75
CA VAL A 104 -15.05 4.70 -29.44
C VAL A 104 -14.07 5.53 -28.59
N ARG A 105 -13.89 6.82 -28.88
CA ARG A 105 -13.04 7.71 -28.07
C ARG A 105 -13.62 7.94 -26.66
N LYS A 106 -14.94 8.10 -26.54
CA LYS A 106 -15.64 8.24 -25.27
C LYS A 106 -15.53 6.96 -24.42
N ASN A 107 -15.77 5.80 -25.02
CA ASN A 107 -15.60 4.51 -24.36
C ASN A 107 -14.16 4.28 -23.89
N LYS A 108 -13.15 4.73 -24.66
CA LYS A 108 -11.73 4.71 -24.25
C LYS A 108 -11.47 5.56 -23.02
N ALA A 109 -11.93 6.80 -23.03
CA ALA A 109 -11.78 7.70 -21.88
C ALA A 109 -12.49 7.15 -20.63
N ASP A 110 -13.68 6.57 -20.80
CA ASP A 110 -14.45 5.96 -19.71
C ASP A 110 -13.77 4.72 -19.14
N LEU A 111 -13.16 3.87 -19.99
CA LEU A 111 -12.42 2.68 -19.55
C LEU A 111 -11.14 3.05 -18.77
N VAL A 112 -10.36 4.01 -19.27
CA VAL A 112 -9.16 4.51 -18.59
C VAL A 112 -9.53 5.18 -17.27
N ALA A 113 -10.58 6.00 -17.27
CA ALA A 113 -11.09 6.64 -16.05
C ALA A 113 -11.53 5.59 -15.02
N LYS A 114 -12.27 4.56 -15.43
CA LYS A 114 -12.74 3.49 -14.56
C LYS A 114 -11.58 2.71 -13.94
N SER A 115 -10.61 2.27 -14.76
CA SER A 115 -9.43 1.54 -14.27
C SER A 115 -8.61 2.37 -13.28
N ARG A 116 -8.41 3.67 -13.55
CA ARG A 116 -7.70 4.57 -12.63
C ARG A 116 -8.46 4.81 -11.33
N ILE A 117 -9.79 4.91 -11.40
CA ILE A 117 -10.65 5.05 -10.20
C ILE A 117 -10.56 3.80 -9.32
N GLU A 118 -10.65 2.61 -9.91
CA GLU A 118 -10.50 1.32 -9.21
C GLU A 118 -9.13 1.25 -8.52
N TRP A 119 -8.05 1.55 -9.24
CA TRP A 119 -6.70 1.62 -8.66
C TRP A 119 -6.59 2.64 -7.52
N ILE A 120 -7.13 3.87 -7.66
CA ILE A 120 -7.13 4.87 -6.58
C ILE A 120 -7.84 4.33 -5.32
N GLN A 121 -8.96 3.62 -5.48
CA GLN A 121 -9.71 3.06 -4.35
C GLN A 121 -8.93 1.98 -3.62
N GLU A 122 -8.26 1.11 -4.35
CA GLU A 122 -7.39 0.06 -3.81
C GLU A 122 -6.22 0.66 -3.02
N VAL A 123 -5.45 1.57 -3.63
CA VAL A 123 -4.30 2.19 -2.97
C VAL A 123 -4.73 3.02 -1.76
N LYS A 124 -5.87 3.72 -1.82
CA LYS A 124 -6.43 4.42 -0.63
C LYS A 124 -6.75 3.47 0.51
N LYS A 125 -7.27 2.28 0.22
CA LYS A 125 -7.57 1.28 1.24
C LYS A 125 -6.28 0.86 1.94
N ILE A 126 -5.26 0.47 1.18
CA ILE A 126 -3.94 0.08 1.72
C ILE A 126 -3.33 1.24 2.52
N MET A 127 -3.34 2.46 1.98
CA MET A 127 -2.83 3.66 2.64
C MET A 127 -3.53 3.95 3.96
N SER A 128 -4.84 3.77 4.04
CA SER A 128 -5.58 4.02 5.28
C SER A 128 -5.25 3.00 6.38
N VAL A 129 -5.05 1.73 6.02
CA VAL A 129 -4.57 0.69 6.94
C VAL A 129 -3.14 1.03 7.40
N PHE A 130 -2.24 1.33 6.46
CA PHE A 130 -0.87 1.73 6.76
C PHE A 130 -0.81 2.91 7.73
N LEU A 131 -1.53 4.00 7.45
CA LEU A 131 -1.57 5.18 8.29
C LEU A 131 -2.10 4.89 9.70
N LYS A 132 -3.14 4.05 9.80
CA LYS A 132 -3.71 3.62 11.08
C LYS A 132 -2.68 2.84 11.89
N ASP A 133 -2.01 1.87 11.27
CA ASP A 133 -1.07 0.99 11.94
C ASP A 133 0.18 1.75 12.38
N VAL A 134 0.75 2.59 11.50
CA VAL A 134 1.87 3.49 11.84
C VAL A 134 1.48 4.46 12.97
N HIS A 135 0.27 5.01 12.96
CA HIS A 135 -0.20 5.90 14.02
C HIS A 135 -0.38 5.17 15.35
N TYR A 136 -0.82 3.91 15.32
CA TYR A 136 -1.07 3.11 16.51
C TYR A 136 0.20 2.49 17.12
N TYR A 137 1.22 2.27 16.30
CA TYR A 137 2.46 1.59 16.70
C TYR A 137 3.14 2.16 17.96
N PRO A 138 3.32 3.49 18.11
CA PRO A 138 3.96 4.05 19.30
C PRO A 138 3.22 3.72 20.61
N PHE A 139 1.89 3.59 20.57
CA PHE A 139 1.10 3.23 21.73
C PHE A 139 1.30 1.75 22.09
N ALA A 140 1.23 0.86 21.10
CA ALA A 140 1.51 -0.56 21.32
C ALA A 140 2.94 -0.79 21.83
N TYR A 141 3.92 -0.07 21.27
CA TYR A 141 5.31 -0.14 21.71
C TYR A 141 5.48 0.36 23.15
N ASN A 142 4.78 1.43 23.52
CA ASN A 142 4.79 1.95 24.88
C ASN A 142 4.18 0.97 25.89
N ASP A 143 3.07 0.31 25.56
CA ASP A 143 2.46 -0.73 26.41
C ASP A 143 3.42 -1.90 26.66
N TYR A 144 4.14 -2.32 25.60
CA TYR A 144 5.19 -3.34 25.68
C TYR A 144 6.33 -2.91 26.61
N LYS A 145 6.88 -1.70 26.42
CA LYS A 145 7.98 -1.18 27.24
C LYS A 145 7.59 -0.91 28.69
N ASN A 146 6.39 -0.41 28.94
CA ASN A 146 5.89 -0.24 30.31
C ASN A 146 5.74 -1.58 31.03
N SER A 147 5.28 -2.62 30.32
CA SER A 147 5.19 -3.97 30.88
C SER A 147 6.57 -4.51 31.27
N GLU A 148 7.59 -4.29 30.42
CA GLU A 148 8.99 -4.65 30.72
C GLU A 148 9.50 -3.97 32.00
N LEU A 149 9.30 -2.66 32.11
CA LEU A 149 9.73 -1.86 33.26
C LEU A 149 8.98 -2.24 34.55
N GLU A 150 7.69 -2.59 34.47
CA GLU A 150 6.94 -3.07 35.64
C GLU A 150 7.48 -4.40 36.16
N ILE A 151 7.83 -5.31 35.25
CA ILE A 151 8.44 -6.60 35.60
C ILE A 151 9.79 -6.36 36.30
N GLU A 152 10.64 -5.51 35.76
CA GLU A 152 11.94 -5.17 36.33
C GLU A 152 11.81 -4.59 37.75
N LYS A 153 10.87 -3.64 37.94
CA LYS A 153 10.57 -3.08 39.27
C LYS A 153 10.11 -4.15 40.27
N CYS A 154 9.33 -5.13 39.82
CA CYS A 154 8.90 -6.24 40.66
C CYS A 154 10.07 -7.16 41.03
N TYR A 155 10.98 -7.45 40.11
CA TYR A 155 12.19 -8.23 40.40
C TYR A 155 13.12 -7.52 41.39
N LEU A 156 13.32 -6.22 41.25
CA LEU A 156 14.11 -5.43 42.22
C LEU A 156 13.50 -5.49 43.63
N LYS A 157 12.19 -5.32 43.75
CA LYS A 157 11.49 -5.48 45.04
C LYS A 157 11.62 -6.89 45.61
N LEU A 158 11.50 -7.91 44.77
CA LEU A 158 11.65 -9.31 45.19
C LEU A 158 13.06 -9.55 45.75
N TYR A 159 14.09 -9.03 45.08
CA TYR A 159 15.47 -9.09 45.53
C TYR A 159 15.67 -8.41 46.89
N GLU A 160 15.13 -7.20 47.09
CA GLU A 160 15.16 -6.52 48.40
C GLU A 160 14.50 -7.33 49.52
N PHE A 161 13.36 -7.97 49.23
CA PHE A 161 12.67 -8.81 50.22
C PHE A 161 13.43 -10.09 50.54
N ASN A 162 14.09 -10.69 49.55
CA ASN A 162 14.94 -11.87 49.76
C ASN A 162 16.15 -11.52 50.63
N ILE A 163 16.84 -10.41 50.38
CA ILE A 163 17.93 -9.92 51.26
C ILE A 163 17.43 -9.69 52.69
N LYS A 164 16.24 -9.10 52.86
CA LYS A 164 15.63 -8.93 54.19
C LYS A 164 15.38 -10.27 54.85
N LEU A 165 14.89 -11.27 54.12
CA LEU A 165 14.64 -12.60 54.64
C LEU A 165 15.95 -13.31 55.07
N GLU A 166 16.99 -13.25 54.25
CA GLU A 166 18.31 -13.81 54.56
C GLU A 166 18.94 -13.18 55.80
N ASN A 167 18.87 -11.85 55.92
CA ASN A 167 19.32 -11.13 57.12
C ASN A 167 18.55 -11.51 58.39
N HIS A 168 17.28 -11.92 58.24
CA HIS A 168 16.48 -12.46 59.34
C HIS A 168 16.86 -13.91 59.70
N GLU A 169 17.42 -14.68 58.77
CA GLU A 169 17.81 -16.09 58.94
C GLU A 169 19.28 -16.23 59.38
N SER A 170 20.11 -15.20 59.17
CA SER A 170 21.47 -15.07 59.67
C SER A 170 21.55 -15.12 61.21
N LYS A 171 22.48 -15.93 61.74
CA LYS A 171 22.73 -16.14 63.17
C LYS A 171 23.28 -14.92 63.92
N PHE A 172 23.66 -13.85 63.20
CA PHE A 172 24.32 -12.67 63.77
C PHE A 172 23.37 -11.50 64.06
N CYS A 173 22.11 -11.57 63.65
CA CYS A 173 21.08 -10.57 63.96
C CYS A 173 20.20 -11.05 65.13
N LYS A 174 19.88 -10.17 66.08
CA LYS A 174 18.88 -10.45 67.12
C LYS A 174 17.59 -10.95 66.45
N PRO A 175 16.98 -12.06 66.91
CA PRO A 175 15.84 -12.65 66.23
C PRO A 175 14.66 -11.68 66.24
N LYS A 176 14.39 -11.07 65.09
CA LYS A 176 13.13 -10.36 64.87
C LYS A 176 11.95 -11.33 64.91
N SER A 177 10.77 -10.86 65.34
CA SER A 177 9.63 -11.73 65.68
C SER A 177 9.22 -12.67 64.53
N LYS A 178 8.80 -13.89 64.86
CA LYS A 178 8.23 -14.89 63.91
C LYS A 178 7.17 -14.27 62.98
N LYS A 179 6.42 -13.30 63.48
CA LYS A 179 5.39 -12.53 62.75
C LYS A 179 5.98 -11.73 61.58
N GLU A 180 7.16 -11.14 61.74
CA GLU A 180 7.82 -10.34 60.69
C GLU A 180 8.34 -11.22 59.56
N ARG A 181 8.88 -12.41 59.88
CA ARG A 181 9.29 -13.41 58.87
C ARG A 181 8.11 -13.90 58.03
N ILE A 182 6.98 -14.21 58.67
CA ILE A 182 5.75 -14.62 57.96
C ILE A 182 5.28 -13.52 57.02
N LYS A 183 5.29 -12.25 57.49
CA LYS A 183 4.92 -11.09 56.67
C LYS A 183 5.80 -10.97 55.43
N ILE A 184 7.13 -11.07 55.56
CA ILE A 184 8.07 -11.01 54.43
C ILE A 184 7.79 -12.12 53.41
N LYS A 185 7.61 -13.38 53.88
CA LYS A 185 7.29 -14.51 52.99
C LYS A 185 5.96 -14.32 52.26
N THR A 186 4.96 -13.72 52.91
CA THR A 186 3.69 -13.38 52.25
C THR A 186 3.87 -12.35 51.15
N GLU A 187 4.68 -11.31 51.37
CA GLU A 187 4.96 -10.28 50.34
C GLU A 187 5.75 -10.85 49.15
N ILE A 188 6.74 -11.72 49.40
CA ILE A 188 7.47 -12.46 48.34
C ILE A 188 6.48 -13.23 47.47
N LYS A 189 5.60 -14.04 48.08
CA LYS A 189 4.61 -14.84 47.32
C LYS A 189 3.65 -13.98 46.50
N LYS A 190 3.24 -12.82 47.02
CA LYS A 190 2.40 -11.85 46.27
C LYS A 190 3.16 -11.29 45.06
N LEU A 191 4.43 -10.93 45.23
CA LEU A 191 5.26 -10.42 44.16
C LEU A 191 5.49 -11.48 43.07
N GLU A 192 5.75 -12.73 43.43
CA GLU A 192 5.90 -13.84 42.48
C GLU A 192 4.64 -14.04 41.62
N ILE A 193 3.45 -13.96 42.23
CA ILE A 193 2.17 -14.04 41.49
C ILE A 193 2.07 -12.85 40.53
N ARG A 194 2.35 -11.64 41.00
CA ARG A 194 2.28 -10.43 40.17
C ARG A 194 3.25 -10.48 38.99
N ILE A 195 4.47 -10.99 39.19
CA ILE A 195 5.46 -11.17 38.12
C ILE A 195 4.92 -12.11 37.03
N LYS A 196 4.29 -13.24 37.41
CA LYS A 196 3.70 -14.17 36.43
C LYS A 196 2.58 -13.54 35.60
N GLU A 197 1.73 -12.73 36.22
CA GLU A 197 0.69 -11.97 35.52
C GLU A 197 1.29 -10.97 34.54
N LEU A 198 2.29 -10.21 34.99
CA LEU A 198 2.97 -9.21 34.16
C LEU A 198 3.73 -9.85 32.99
N ASP A 199 4.42 -10.96 33.20
CA ASP A 199 5.12 -11.71 32.15
C ASP A 199 4.14 -12.17 31.04
N THR A 200 2.94 -12.59 31.43
CA THR A 200 1.88 -12.94 30.47
C THR A 200 1.46 -11.72 29.64
N ASN A 201 1.31 -10.54 30.26
CA ASN A 201 0.95 -9.31 29.56
C ASN A 201 2.09 -8.78 28.67
N PHE A 202 3.33 -8.90 29.13
CA PHE A 202 4.52 -8.57 28.37
C PHE A 202 4.62 -9.41 27.09
N LYS A 203 4.47 -10.73 27.20
CA LYS A 203 4.45 -11.65 26.04
C LYS A 203 3.37 -11.28 25.03
N LYS A 204 2.14 -11.01 25.49
CA LYS A 204 1.04 -10.57 24.62
C LYS A 204 1.35 -9.24 23.92
N SER A 205 1.90 -8.28 24.65
CA SER A 205 2.25 -6.96 24.10
C SER A 205 3.39 -7.06 23.08
N LYS A 206 4.40 -7.88 23.35
CA LYS A 206 5.51 -8.17 22.43
C LYS A 206 5.00 -8.75 21.10
N ILE A 207 4.14 -9.77 21.16
CA ILE A 207 3.52 -10.37 19.96
C ILE A 207 2.77 -9.31 19.16
N LYS A 208 1.97 -8.48 19.83
CA LYS A 208 1.18 -7.42 19.18
C LYS A 208 2.05 -6.37 18.49
N VAL A 209 3.16 -5.96 19.11
CA VAL A 209 4.12 -5.02 18.53
C VAL A 209 4.78 -5.62 17.28
N ASN A 210 5.23 -6.88 17.37
CA ASN A 210 5.87 -7.56 16.23
C ASN A 210 4.89 -7.76 15.07
N GLU A 211 3.65 -8.17 15.36
CA GLU A 211 2.61 -8.31 14.32
C GLU A 211 2.31 -6.98 13.63
N LEU A 212 2.28 -5.89 14.40
CA LEU A 212 2.03 -4.56 13.86
C LEU A 212 3.21 -4.04 13.03
N ALA A 213 4.45 -4.28 13.47
CA ALA A 213 5.65 -3.96 12.68
C ALA A 213 5.62 -4.67 11.32
N ARG A 214 5.36 -5.99 11.33
CA ARG A 214 5.24 -6.78 10.10
C ARG A 214 4.15 -6.23 9.16
N LYS A 215 2.96 -5.91 9.68
CA LYS A 215 1.87 -5.31 8.87
C LYS A 215 2.26 -3.97 8.26
N ILE A 216 3.02 -3.15 8.97
CA ILE A 216 3.50 -1.85 8.47
C ILE A 216 4.47 -2.08 7.31
N GLU A 217 5.42 -3.00 7.45
CA GLU A 217 6.39 -3.34 6.40
C GLU A 217 5.70 -3.92 5.15
N GLU A 218 4.76 -4.85 5.33
CA GLU A 218 3.97 -5.43 4.25
C GLU A 218 3.17 -4.36 3.49
N ASN A 219 2.46 -3.49 4.21
CA ASN A 219 1.69 -2.42 3.60
C ASN A 219 2.59 -1.37 2.93
N GLN A 220 3.78 -1.07 3.48
CA GLN A 220 4.76 -0.23 2.80
C GLN A 220 5.14 -0.85 1.45
N TYR A 221 5.51 -2.14 1.43
CA TYR A 221 5.90 -2.81 0.20
C TYR A 221 4.79 -2.75 -0.85
N LEU A 222 3.55 -3.07 -0.48
CA LEU A 222 2.40 -2.98 -1.38
C LEU A 222 2.18 -1.57 -1.91
N LEU A 223 2.25 -0.55 -1.04
CA LEU A 223 2.11 0.84 -1.46
C LEU A 223 3.20 1.25 -2.46
N LEU A 224 4.46 0.92 -2.19
CA LEU A 224 5.58 1.24 -3.07
C LEU A 224 5.46 0.51 -4.42
N LEU A 225 4.98 -0.73 -4.42
CA LEU A 225 4.70 -1.49 -5.64
C LEU A 225 3.63 -0.79 -6.49
N HIS A 226 2.48 -0.46 -5.91
CA HIS A 226 1.39 0.23 -6.61
C HIS A 226 1.74 1.65 -7.08
N LEU A 227 2.76 2.27 -6.47
CA LEU A 227 3.23 3.62 -6.77
C LEU A 227 4.55 3.64 -7.57
N SER A 228 5.08 2.50 -7.98
CA SER A 228 6.41 2.40 -8.63
C SER A 228 6.43 2.98 -10.05
N ASP A 229 5.33 2.88 -10.78
CA ASP A 229 5.27 3.16 -12.22
C ASP A 229 5.23 4.66 -12.61
N ASN A 230 5.21 5.58 -11.65
CA ASN A 230 5.03 7.01 -11.95
C ASN A 230 6.06 7.89 -11.23
N PRO A 231 6.92 8.63 -11.97
CA PRO A 231 7.93 9.52 -11.37
C PRO A 231 7.34 10.68 -10.57
N ASP A 232 6.07 11.06 -10.81
CA ASP A 232 5.34 12.01 -9.95
C ASP A 232 5.18 11.50 -8.50
N ASN A 233 5.41 10.20 -8.25
CA ASN A 233 5.15 9.56 -6.96
C ASN A 233 6.32 9.67 -5.97
N LYS A 234 7.45 10.26 -6.37
CA LYS A 234 8.64 10.36 -5.51
C LYS A 234 8.31 10.93 -4.13
N GLN A 235 7.53 12.01 -4.08
CA GLN A 235 7.17 12.66 -2.81
C GLN A 235 6.34 11.75 -1.88
N ILE A 236 5.36 11.01 -2.42
CA ILE A 236 4.53 10.11 -1.61
C ILE A 236 5.33 8.88 -1.17
N ASN A 237 6.17 8.33 -2.05
CA ASN A 237 7.05 7.21 -1.74
C ASN A 237 8.05 7.58 -0.64
N ASP A 238 8.67 8.75 -0.72
CA ASP A 238 9.59 9.26 0.31
C ASP A 238 8.86 9.40 1.66
N CYS A 239 7.62 9.86 1.67
CA CYS A 239 6.83 9.95 2.90
C CYS A 239 6.48 8.57 3.48
N ILE A 240 6.15 7.58 2.64
CA ILE A 240 5.89 6.20 3.09
C ILE A 240 7.14 5.62 3.75
N VAL A 241 8.29 5.73 3.08
CA VAL A 241 9.58 5.23 3.60
C VAL A 241 9.94 5.91 4.92
N LYS A 242 9.75 7.24 5.03
CA LYS A 242 9.98 7.98 6.28
C LYS A 242 9.07 7.54 7.43
N CYS A 243 7.82 7.19 7.14
CA CYS A 243 6.90 6.67 8.15
C CYS A 243 7.39 5.32 8.71
N THR A 244 7.82 4.40 7.85
CA THR A 244 8.34 3.12 8.35
C THR A 244 9.68 3.27 9.05
N ALA A 245 10.58 4.11 8.53
CA ALA A 245 11.85 4.40 9.20
C ALA A 245 11.63 4.97 10.62
N TRP A 246 10.63 5.82 10.78
CA TRP A 246 10.23 6.33 12.10
C TRP A 246 9.72 5.22 13.03
N VAL A 247 8.88 4.31 12.53
CA VAL A 247 8.43 3.12 13.28
C VAL A 247 9.63 2.27 13.73
N ASN A 248 10.58 2.02 12.83
CA ASN A 248 11.77 1.22 13.11
C ASN A 248 12.74 1.89 14.09
N SER A 249 12.72 3.23 14.18
CA SER A 249 13.51 3.99 15.15
C SER A 249 12.93 3.99 16.57
N MET A 250 11.68 3.54 16.78
CA MET A 250 11.00 3.58 18.08
C MET A 250 11.76 2.94 19.25
N PRO A 251 12.53 1.85 19.07
CA PRO A 251 13.38 1.32 20.13
C PRO A 251 14.40 2.32 20.68
N GLU A 252 14.86 3.26 19.88
CA GLU A 252 15.89 4.25 20.24
C GLU A 252 15.28 5.54 20.82
N ILE A 253 14.08 5.91 20.40
CA ILE A 253 13.43 7.19 20.76
C ILE A 253 12.23 7.03 21.71
N TRP A 254 12.16 5.91 22.43
CA TRP A 254 11.05 5.59 23.32
C TRP A 254 10.70 6.77 24.26
N GLY A 255 9.41 7.12 24.32
CA GLY A 255 8.90 8.28 25.06
C GLY A 255 8.75 9.57 24.25
N TYR A 256 9.26 9.63 23.01
CA TYR A 256 9.13 10.80 22.13
C TYR A 256 8.11 10.58 21.00
N TYR A 257 6.92 11.15 21.14
CA TYR A 257 5.84 11.03 20.16
C TYR A 257 5.92 12.11 19.08
N ASN A 258 6.72 11.87 18.04
CA ASN A 258 6.76 12.75 16.87
C ASN A 258 5.80 12.26 15.78
N THR A 259 4.64 12.91 15.63
CA THR A 259 3.65 12.55 14.60
C THR A 259 3.93 13.17 13.23
N ILE A 260 5.00 13.97 13.08
CA ILE A 260 5.34 14.67 11.84
C ILE A 260 5.38 13.75 10.60
N PRO A 261 5.99 12.54 10.64
CA PRO A 261 5.99 11.65 9.47
C PRO A 261 4.58 11.29 9.01
N VAL A 262 3.70 10.92 9.96
CA VAL A 262 2.30 10.54 9.69
C VAL A 262 1.50 11.72 9.16
N THR A 263 1.64 12.91 9.75
CA THR A 263 0.94 14.12 9.30
C THR A 263 1.38 14.52 7.89
N ASN A 264 2.68 14.41 7.59
CA ASN A 264 3.21 14.68 6.25
C ASN A 264 2.65 13.70 5.23
N LEU A 265 2.66 12.39 5.52
CA LEU A 265 2.10 11.38 4.63
C LEU A 265 0.60 11.59 4.40
N LEU A 266 -0.17 11.95 5.43
CA LEU A 266 -1.59 12.24 5.30
C LEU A 266 -1.86 13.44 4.38
N LYS A 267 -1.06 14.50 4.49
CA LYS A 267 -1.15 15.68 3.62
C LYS A 267 -0.79 15.34 2.17
N VAL A 268 0.37 14.69 1.97
CA VAL A 268 0.88 14.34 0.64
C VAL A 268 -0.03 13.34 -0.05
N SER A 269 -0.50 12.30 0.64
CA SER A 269 -1.43 11.31 0.07
C SER A 269 -2.76 11.94 -0.34
N ARG A 270 -3.34 12.82 0.48
CA ARG A 270 -4.56 13.55 0.14
C ARG A 270 -4.38 14.36 -1.14
N ASP A 271 -3.31 15.14 -1.22
CA ASP A 271 -3.06 16.02 -2.37
C ASP A 271 -2.75 15.20 -3.63
N TYR A 272 -1.99 14.12 -3.49
CA TYR A 272 -1.71 13.15 -4.56
C TYR A 272 -2.99 12.51 -5.10
N PHE A 273 -3.81 11.90 -4.24
CA PHE A 273 -5.04 11.25 -4.69
C PHE A 273 -6.05 12.24 -5.28
N LYS A 274 -6.05 13.50 -4.83
CA LYS A 274 -6.85 14.57 -5.44
C LYS A 274 -6.37 14.88 -6.87
N LYS A 275 -5.05 14.95 -7.09
CA LYS A 275 -4.46 15.13 -8.43
C LYS A 275 -4.84 13.96 -9.35
N GLU A 276 -4.66 12.74 -8.88
CA GLU A 276 -4.96 11.51 -9.61
C GLU A 276 -6.45 11.37 -9.95
N TRP A 277 -7.34 11.71 -9.01
CA TRP A 277 -8.78 11.76 -9.26
C TRP A 277 -9.18 12.80 -10.31
N ASN A 278 -8.49 13.94 -10.35
CA ASN A 278 -8.74 14.95 -11.37
C ASN A 278 -8.20 14.53 -12.75
N LYS A 279 -7.13 13.72 -12.80
CA LYS A 279 -6.63 13.13 -14.04
C LYS A 279 -7.62 12.08 -14.58
N SER A 280 -8.15 11.21 -13.72
CA SER A 280 -9.11 10.17 -14.14
C SER A 280 -10.37 10.77 -14.75
N LYS A 281 -10.93 11.86 -14.18
CA LYS A 281 -12.06 12.59 -14.77
C LYS A 281 -11.81 13.12 -16.19
N LYS A 282 -10.54 13.33 -16.56
CA LYS A 282 -10.14 13.84 -17.87
C LYS A 282 -9.73 12.73 -18.85
N GLY A 283 -9.84 11.45 -18.45
CA GLY A 283 -9.35 10.31 -19.23
C GLY A 283 -7.84 10.37 -19.49
N LYS A 284 -7.10 11.07 -18.62
CA LYS A 284 -5.64 11.17 -18.64
C LYS A 284 -5.04 10.21 -17.64
#